data_AF-A0A7W8CVV3-F1
#
_entry.id   AF-A0A7W8CVV3-F1
#
_cell.length_a   1.000
_cell.length_b   1.000
_cell.length_c   1.000
_cell.angle_alpha   90.00
_cell.angle_beta   90.00
_cell.angle_gamma   90.00
#
_symmetry.space_group_name_H-M   'P 1'
#
loop_
_entity.id
_entity.type
_entity.pdbx_description
1 polymer ?
#
loop_
_entity_poly.entity_id
_entity_poly.type
_entity_poly.pdbx_seq_one_letter_code
_entity_poly.pdbx_strand_id
1 'polypeptide(L)'
;MENFLLDLESTITEMGWLAPPLFILLHLLRPLLFLPVIVVCIAGGVLFGFVQGSIYNFIGLALMNYFFYLFIRKFPKFEQKIRSLKNKVLPGRTISVGQVMILRIMPFVHFHLLSLYLMEMTKNFKEYMYFSLLGVILPAIIYTAFGEAISEMPWYLTLGMILMLAGLYALLGKMHKFRLPL
;
A
#
# COMPACT_ATOMS: atom_id res chain seq x y z
N MET A 1 3.55 -31.79 29.26
CA MET A 1 4.22 -31.28 28.05
C MET A 1 3.29 -31.37 26.84
N GLU A 2 2.54 -32.48 26.68
CA GLU A 2 1.45 -32.61 25.69
C GLU A 2 0.34 -31.55 25.84
N ASN A 3 -0.11 -31.24 27.06
CA ASN A 3 -1.16 -30.23 27.27
C ASN A 3 -0.77 -28.81 26.81
N PHE A 4 0.52 -28.47 26.84
CA PHE A 4 1.02 -27.17 26.38
C PHE A 4 1.07 -27.09 24.85
N LEU A 5 1.39 -28.22 24.20
CA LEU A 5 1.37 -28.33 22.75
C LEU A 5 -0.06 -28.30 22.21
N LEU A 6 -1.00 -28.94 22.91
CA LEU A 6 -2.44 -28.91 22.58
C LEU A 6 -3.06 -27.51 22.78
N ASP A 7 -2.68 -26.79 23.84
CA ASP A 7 -3.14 -25.41 24.07
C ASP A 7 -2.51 -24.43 23.06
N LEU A 8 -1.28 -24.67 22.59
CA LEU A 8 -0.67 -23.91 21.51
C LEU A 8 -1.35 -24.19 20.17
N GLU A 9 -1.63 -25.47 19.88
CA GLU A 9 -2.32 -25.88 18.66
C GLU A 9 -3.73 -25.31 18.62
N SER A 10 -4.46 -25.31 19.75
CA SER A 10 -5.80 -24.72 19.85
C SER A 10 -5.77 -23.20 19.73
N THR A 11 -4.81 -22.51 20.35
CA THR A 11 -4.66 -21.04 20.24
C THR A 11 -4.28 -20.59 18.82
N ILE A 12 -3.41 -21.35 18.14
CA ILE A 12 -3.04 -21.12 16.73
C ILE A 12 -4.23 -21.41 15.80
N THR A 13 -5.02 -22.44 16.11
CA THR A 13 -6.25 -22.76 15.37
C THR A 13 -7.35 -21.72 15.60
N GLU A 14 -7.42 -21.12 16.79
CA GLU A 14 -8.40 -20.09 17.15
C GLU A 14 -8.11 -18.71 16.53
N MET A 15 -6.85 -18.36 16.27
CA MET A 15 -6.53 -17.12 15.54
C MET A 15 -6.76 -17.22 14.01
N GLY A 16 -6.88 -18.43 13.46
CA GLY A 16 -6.91 -18.66 12.01
C GLY A 16 -8.02 -17.93 11.26
N TRP A 17 -9.25 -17.94 11.79
CA TRP A 17 -10.41 -17.29 11.16
C TRP A 17 -10.48 -15.77 11.39
N LEU A 18 -9.84 -15.28 12.46
CA LEU A 18 -9.78 -13.84 12.79
C LEU A 18 -8.65 -13.12 12.05
N ALA A 19 -7.65 -13.85 11.56
CA ALA A 19 -6.50 -13.26 10.87
C ALA A 19 -6.90 -12.40 9.64
N PRO A 20 -7.78 -12.84 8.72
CA PRO A 20 -8.17 -12.02 7.58
C PRO A 20 -8.95 -10.73 7.97
N PRO A 21 -9.99 -10.78 8.83
CA PRO A 21 -10.65 -9.55 9.29
C PRO A 21 -9.71 -8.56 9.98
N LEU A 22 -8.81 -9.04 10.84
CA LEU A 22 -7.82 -8.19 11.53
C LEU A 22 -6.82 -7.56 10.53
N PHE A 23 -6.41 -8.31 9.52
CA PHE A 23 -5.53 -7.82 8.47
C PHE A 23 -6.21 -6.78 7.56
N ILE A 24 -7.50 -6.96 7.26
CA ILE A 24 -8.30 -5.94 6.57
C ILE A 24 -8.47 -4.70 7.45
N LEU A 25 -8.67 -4.87 8.76
CA LEU A 25 -8.72 -3.75 9.69
C LEU A 25 -7.38 -3.00 9.75
N LEU A 26 -6.24 -3.71 9.70
CA LEU A 26 -4.92 -3.09 9.61
C LEU A 26 -4.79 -2.16 8.40
N HIS A 27 -5.38 -2.52 7.25
CA HIS A 27 -5.41 -1.61 6.08
C HIS A 27 -6.13 -0.29 6.37
N LEU A 28 -7.17 -0.30 7.21
CA LEU A 28 -7.91 0.89 7.61
C LEU A 28 -7.17 1.71 8.66
N LEU A 29 -6.46 1.03 9.56
CA LEU A 29 -5.68 1.64 10.64
C LEU A 29 -4.32 2.17 10.16
N ARG A 30 -3.82 1.73 8.99
CA ARG A 30 -2.52 2.17 8.45
C ARG A 30 -2.25 3.68 8.53
N PRO A 31 -3.21 4.60 8.27
CA PRO A 31 -2.92 6.03 8.29
C PRO A 31 -2.70 6.54 9.72
N LEU A 32 -3.32 5.89 10.71
CA LEU A 32 -3.13 6.20 12.14
C LEU A 32 -1.78 5.68 12.65
N LEU A 33 -1.34 4.55 12.09
CA LEU A 33 -0.06 3.91 12.41
C LEU A 33 1.10 4.43 11.54
N PHE A 34 0.85 5.37 10.62
CA PHE A 34 1.81 5.87 9.65
C PHE A 34 2.48 4.76 8.81
N LEU A 35 1.76 3.67 8.55
CA LEU A 35 2.26 2.54 7.78
C LEU A 35 2.09 2.78 6.26
N PRO A 36 3.17 2.68 5.46
CA PRO A 36 3.07 2.73 4.01
C PRO A 36 2.26 1.56 3.46
N VAL A 37 1.52 1.80 2.37
CA VAL A 37 0.69 0.77 1.72
C VAL A 37 1.49 -0.47 1.34
N ILE A 38 2.69 -0.27 0.77
CA ILE A 38 3.57 -1.36 0.33
C ILE A 38 3.92 -2.32 1.47
N VAL A 39 4.17 -1.80 2.68
CA VAL A 39 4.55 -2.64 3.84
C VAL A 39 3.41 -3.58 4.20
N VAL A 40 2.18 -3.06 4.26
CA VAL A 40 1.01 -3.87 4.59
C VAL A 40 0.71 -4.88 3.48
N CYS A 41 0.85 -4.50 2.21
CA CYS A 41 0.60 -5.42 1.11
C CYS A 41 1.62 -6.57 1.03
N ILE A 42 2.92 -6.28 1.26
CA ILE A 42 3.98 -7.30 1.36
C ILE A 42 3.67 -8.24 2.53
N ALA A 43 3.28 -7.70 3.69
CA ALA A 43 2.88 -8.52 4.84
C ALA A 43 1.71 -9.45 4.49
N GLY A 44 0.76 -9.00 3.66
CA GLY A 44 -0.33 -9.86 3.16
C GLY A 44 0.17 -11.08 2.39
N GLY A 45 1.20 -10.92 1.55
CA GLY A 45 1.81 -12.03 0.82
C GLY A 45 2.59 -12.98 1.73
N VAL A 46 3.33 -12.44 2.69
CA VAL A 46 4.07 -13.24 3.68
C VAL A 46 3.12 -14.04 4.59
N LEU A 47 1.99 -13.47 4.97
CA LEU A 47 1.07 -14.06 5.95
C LEU A 47 0.03 -15.01 5.33
N PHE A 48 -0.45 -14.72 4.12
CA PHE A 48 -1.58 -15.43 3.51
C PHE A 48 -1.27 -16.00 2.11
N GLY A 49 -0.02 -15.87 1.64
CA GLY A 49 0.36 -16.25 0.27
C GLY A 49 -0.23 -15.32 -0.78
N PHE A 50 0.05 -15.60 -2.06
CA PHE A 50 -0.31 -14.72 -3.15
C PHE A 50 -1.82 -14.61 -3.37
N VAL A 51 -2.53 -15.73 -3.41
CA VAL A 51 -3.95 -15.73 -3.78
C VAL A 51 -4.79 -15.06 -2.69
N GLN A 52 -4.74 -15.57 -1.45
CA GLN A 52 -5.55 -15.02 -0.36
C GLN A 52 -5.05 -13.64 0.07
N GLY A 53 -3.73 -13.44 0.14
CA GLY A 53 -3.13 -12.14 0.43
C GLY A 53 -3.55 -11.06 -0.56
N SER A 54 -3.61 -11.37 -1.86
CA SER A 54 -4.05 -10.41 -2.88
C SER A 54 -5.52 -10.04 -2.71
N ILE A 55 -6.37 -11.01 -2.38
CA ILE A 55 -7.80 -10.78 -2.12
C ILE A 55 -7.96 -9.88 -0.88
N TYR A 56 -7.27 -10.18 0.23
CA TYR A 56 -7.38 -9.40 1.45
C TYR A 56 -6.80 -8.00 1.30
N ASN A 57 -5.68 -7.85 0.60
CA ASN A 57 -5.10 -6.55 0.23
C ASN A 57 -6.08 -5.74 -0.62
N PHE A 58 -6.70 -6.36 -1.63
CA PHE A 58 -7.69 -5.70 -2.47
C PHE A 58 -8.88 -5.20 -1.65
N ILE A 59 -9.44 -6.04 -0.78
CA ILE A 59 -10.57 -5.68 0.09
C ILE A 59 -10.18 -4.54 1.05
N GLY A 60 -9.02 -4.64 1.71
CA GLY A 60 -8.53 -3.60 2.61
C GLY A 60 -8.31 -2.26 1.91
N LEU A 61 -7.71 -2.27 0.72
CA LEU A 61 -7.52 -1.08 -0.11
C LEU A 61 -8.85 -0.49 -0.62
N ALA A 62 -9.79 -1.35 -1.01
CA ALA A 62 -11.14 -0.97 -1.43
C ALA A 62 -11.90 -0.25 -0.31
N LEU A 63 -11.95 -0.86 0.88
CA LEU A 63 -12.58 -0.28 2.06
C LEU A 63 -11.90 1.03 2.46
N MET A 64 -10.57 1.11 2.38
CA MET A 64 -9.89 2.37 2.67
C MET A 64 -10.27 3.49 1.69
N ASN A 65 -10.39 3.20 0.38
CA ASN A 65 -10.87 4.19 -0.59
C ASN A 65 -12.31 4.62 -0.29
N TYR A 66 -13.17 3.68 0.12
CA TYR A 66 -14.56 3.94 0.50
C TYR A 66 -14.65 4.90 1.69
N PHE A 67 -14.00 4.56 2.81
CA PHE A 67 -14.00 5.40 4.02
C PHE A 67 -13.33 6.74 3.78
N PHE A 68 -12.26 6.77 2.98
CA PHE A 68 -11.60 8.01 2.60
C PHE A 68 -12.54 8.96 1.86
N TYR A 69 -13.31 8.46 0.89
CA TYR A 69 -14.30 9.28 0.18
C TYR A 69 -15.34 9.87 1.12
N LEU A 70 -15.92 9.03 2.01
CA LEU A 70 -16.90 9.49 2.99
C LEU A 70 -16.32 10.56 3.93
N PHE A 71 -15.09 10.34 4.40
CA PHE A 71 -14.39 11.29 5.25
C PHE A 71 -14.22 12.65 4.56
N ILE A 72 -13.68 12.67 3.33
CA ILE A 72 -13.47 13.93 2.61
C ILE A 72 -14.80 14.66 2.32
N ARG A 73 -15.83 13.93 1.88
CA ARG A 73 -17.16 14.52 1.62
C ARG A 73 -17.82 15.09 2.87
N LYS A 74 -17.56 14.51 4.04
CA LYS A 74 -18.06 15.02 5.33
C LYS A 74 -17.38 16.32 5.76
N PHE A 75 -16.16 16.58 5.29
CA PHE A 75 -15.36 17.76 5.65
C PHE A 75 -15.03 18.63 4.42
N PRO A 76 -16.00 19.36 3.84
CA PRO A 76 -15.80 20.13 2.61
C PRO A 76 -14.76 21.25 2.74
N LYS A 77 -14.59 21.82 3.94
CA LYS A 77 -13.54 22.81 4.23
C LYS A 77 -12.13 22.23 4.03
N PHE A 78 -11.94 20.96 4.36
CA PHE A 78 -10.66 20.26 4.18
C PHE A 78 -10.39 19.99 2.69
N GLU A 79 -11.40 19.56 1.95
CA GLU A 79 -11.32 19.39 0.49
C GLU A 79 -10.90 20.70 -0.21
N GLN A 80 -11.55 21.82 0.12
CA GLN A 80 -11.20 23.13 -0.43
C GLN A 80 -9.76 23.55 -0.11
N LYS A 81 -9.28 23.28 1.11
CA LYS A 81 -7.90 23.59 1.51
C LYS A 81 -6.89 22.79 0.69
N ILE A 82 -7.15 21.50 0.46
CA ILE A 82 -6.26 20.66 -0.34
C ILE A 82 -6.27 21.09 -1.81
N ARG A 83 -7.44 21.39 -2.38
CA ARG A 83 -7.58 21.94 -3.74
C ARG A 83 -6.77 23.23 -3.91
N SER A 84 -6.85 24.14 -2.94
CA SER A 84 -6.08 25.38 -2.95
C SER A 84 -4.58 25.12 -2.89
N LEU A 85 -4.13 24.21 -2.02
CA LEU A 85 -2.71 23.85 -1.89
C LEU A 85 -2.17 23.22 -3.18
N LYS A 86 -2.92 22.30 -3.79
CA LYS A 86 -2.59 21.67 -5.08
C LYS A 86 -2.37 22.74 -6.15
N ASN A 87 -3.31 23.68 -6.30
CA ASN A 87 -3.22 24.72 -7.32
C ASN A 87 -2.02 25.65 -7.11
N LYS A 88 -1.57 25.85 -5.87
CA LYS A 88 -0.35 26.62 -5.56
C LYS A 88 0.94 25.87 -5.86
N VAL A 89 0.99 24.57 -5.58
CA VAL A 89 2.22 23.76 -5.71
C VAL A 89 2.44 23.27 -7.15
N LEU A 90 1.36 22.93 -7.87
CA LEU A 90 1.41 22.35 -9.22
C LEU A 90 0.42 23.06 -10.15
N PRO A 91 0.62 24.36 -10.45
CA PRO A 91 -0.28 25.09 -11.33
C PRO A 91 -0.28 24.48 -12.74
N GLY A 92 -1.46 24.21 -13.28
CA GLY A 92 -1.64 23.77 -14.67
C GLY A 92 -1.26 22.32 -14.99
N ARG A 93 -0.78 21.51 -14.03
CA ARG A 93 -0.53 20.09 -14.26
C ARG A 93 -1.79 19.26 -14.04
N THR A 94 -2.33 18.72 -15.12
CA THR A 94 -3.37 17.70 -15.10
C THR A 94 -2.73 16.33 -15.25
N ILE A 95 -3.13 15.39 -14.40
CA ILE A 95 -2.72 13.98 -14.46
C ILE A 95 -3.95 13.22 -14.97
N SER A 96 -3.79 12.21 -15.83
CA SER A 96 -4.90 11.38 -16.30
C SER A 96 -5.27 10.30 -15.28
N VAL A 97 -6.48 9.73 -15.39
CA VAL A 97 -6.93 8.59 -14.57
C VAL A 97 -5.95 7.42 -14.68
N GLY A 98 -5.47 7.10 -15.89
CA GLY A 98 -4.50 6.02 -16.10
C GLY A 98 -3.15 6.30 -15.43
N GLN A 99 -2.67 7.55 -15.47
CA GLN A 99 -1.47 7.94 -14.75
C GLN A 99 -1.65 7.80 -13.23
N VAL A 100 -2.81 8.18 -12.68
CA VAL A 100 -3.12 7.96 -11.26
C VAL A 100 -3.09 6.48 -10.90
N MET A 101 -3.61 5.60 -11.76
CA MET A 101 -3.55 4.14 -11.54
C MET A 101 -2.11 3.61 -11.52
N ILE A 102 -1.27 4.04 -12.47
CA ILE A 102 0.15 3.65 -12.50
C ILE A 102 0.89 4.16 -11.27
N LEU A 103 0.64 5.41 -10.88
CA LEU A 103 1.25 6.01 -9.69
C LEU A 103 0.88 5.28 -8.38
N ARG A 104 -0.25 4.54 -8.32
CA ARG A 104 -0.62 3.74 -7.13
C ARG A 104 0.32 2.54 -6.90
N ILE A 105 1.09 2.14 -7.91
CA ILE A 105 2.13 1.10 -7.81
C ILE A 105 3.47 1.70 -7.35
N MET A 106 3.61 3.03 -7.37
CA MET A 106 4.84 3.66 -6.88
C MET A 106 4.80 3.77 -5.35
N PRO A 107 5.78 3.21 -4.63
CA PRO A 107 5.76 3.18 -3.16
C PRO A 107 5.92 4.56 -2.53
N PHE A 108 6.48 5.53 -3.26
CA PHE A 108 6.80 6.86 -2.75
C PHE A 108 5.63 7.84 -2.83
N VAL A 109 4.54 7.48 -3.53
CA VAL A 109 3.39 8.37 -3.70
C VAL A 109 2.32 8.03 -2.68
N HIS A 110 1.90 9.03 -1.90
CA HIS A 110 0.91 8.84 -0.86
C HIS A 110 -0.45 8.41 -1.45
N PHE A 111 -0.94 7.25 -1.00
CA PHE A 111 -2.21 6.67 -1.46
C PHE A 111 -3.39 7.65 -1.38
N HIS A 112 -3.53 8.36 -0.26
CA HIS A 112 -4.63 9.30 -0.05
C HIS A 112 -4.60 10.49 -1.02
N LEU A 113 -3.41 10.92 -1.43
CA LEU A 113 -3.28 11.97 -2.44
C LEU A 113 -3.85 11.50 -3.79
N LEU A 114 -3.50 10.28 -4.22
CA LEU A 114 -4.02 9.70 -5.46
C LEU A 114 -5.53 9.45 -5.39
N SER A 115 -6.07 9.09 -4.23
CA SER A 115 -7.52 8.99 -4.04
C SER A 115 -8.20 10.35 -4.13
N LEU A 116 -7.58 11.44 -3.64
CA LEU A 116 -8.11 12.79 -3.84
C LEU A 116 -8.15 13.17 -5.31
N TYR A 117 -7.04 13.01 -6.03
CA TYR A 117 -6.98 13.29 -7.48
C TYR A 117 -8.09 12.57 -8.23
N LEU A 118 -8.29 11.28 -7.92
CA LEU A 118 -9.33 10.50 -8.56
C LEU A 118 -10.72 11.02 -8.22
N MET A 119 -10.97 11.40 -6.96
CA MET A 119 -12.24 12.01 -6.53
C MET A 119 -12.56 13.30 -7.31
N GLU A 120 -11.55 14.12 -7.62
CA GLU A 120 -11.73 15.34 -8.43
C GLU A 120 -12.05 15.05 -9.89
N MET A 121 -11.54 13.94 -10.44
CA MET A 121 -11.73 13.54 -11.85
C MET A 121 -13.07 12.85 -12.09
N THR A 122 -13.72 12.36 -11.03
CA THR A 122 -14.96 11.59 -11.11
C THR A 122 -16.19 12.42 -10.74
N LYS A 123 -17.32 12.17 -11.39
CA LYS A 123 -18.57 12.92 -11.19
C LYS A 123 -19.29 12.52 -9.91
N ASN A 124 -19.26 11.23 -9.56
CA ASN A 124 -20.01 10.68 -8.45
C ASN A 124 -19.24 9.56 -7.72
N PHE A 125 -19.78 9.13 -6.58
CA PHE A 125 -19.20 8.06 -5.76
C PHE A 125 -19.01 6.75 -6.53
N LYS A 126 -19.94 6.37 -7.41
CA LYS A 126 -19.86 5.12 -8.18
C LYS A 126 -18.68 5.13 -9.14
N GLU A 127 -18.51 6.22 -9.88
CA GLU A 127 -17.40 6.40 -10.81
C GLU A 127 -16.05 6.45 -10.07
N TYR A 128 -15.99 7.16 -8.94
CA TYR A 128 -14.82 7.16 -8.05
C TYR A 128 -14.44 5.75 -7.60
N MET A 129 -15.40 4.99 -7.09
CA MET A 129 -15.13 3.64 -6.61
C MET A 129 -14.72 2.73 -7.74
N TYR A 130 -15.36 2.81 -8.91
CA TYR A 130 -15.00 2.00 -10.07
C TYR A 130 -13.52 2.17 -10.45
N PHE A 131 -13.07 3.41 -10.68
CA PHE A 131 -11.67 3.65 -11.01
C PHE A 131 -10.72 3.39 -9.83
N SER A 132 -11.17 3.63 -8.59
CA SER A 132 -10.35 3.36 -7.40
C SER A 132 -10.08 1.87 -7.24
N LEU A 133 -11.10 1.04 -7.43
CA LEU A 133 -11.00 -0.42 -7.35
C LEU A 133 -10.08 -0.94 -8.44
N LEU A 134 -10.26 -0.52 -9.70
CA LEU A 134 -9.36 -0.87 -10.78
C LEU A 134 -7.90 -0.48 -10.48
N GLY A 135 -7.70 0.72 -9.94
CA GLY A 135 -6.37 1.25 -9.61
C GLY A 135 -5.68 0.55 -8.42
N VAL A 136 -6.39 -0.25 -7.61
CA VAL A 136 -5.78 -0.99 -6.49
C VAL A 136 -5.54 -2.47 -6.77
N ILE A 137 -6.10 -3.02 -7.86
CA ILE A 137 -5.85 -4.41 -8.26
C ILE A 137 -4.36 -4.65 -8.46
N LEU A 138 -3.71 -3.80 -9.26
CA LEU A 138 -2.32 -3.99 -9.64
C LEU A 138 -1.34 -3.89 -8.46
N PRO A 139 -1.40 -2.88 -7.57
CA PRO A 139 -0.54 -2.88 -6.38
C PRO A 139 -0.87 -4.03 -5.41
N ALA A 140 -2.15 -4.44 -5.27
CA ALA A 140 -2.50 -5.59 -4.45
C ALA A 140 -1.80 -6.86 -4.97
N ILE A 141 -1.87 -7.14 -6.26
CA ILE A 141 -1.25 -8.32 -6.86
C ILE A 141 0.28 -8.24 -6.77
N ILE A 142 0.89 -7.15 -7.25
CA ILE A 142 2.35 -7.03 -7.36
C ILE A 142 3.00 -7.14 -5.98
N TYR A 143 2.54 -6.38 -4.99
CA TYR A 143 3.18 -6.37 -3.68
C TYR A 143 2.93 -7.63 -2.88
N THR A 144 1.77 -8.29 -3.07
CA THR A 144 1.55 -9.61 -2.46
C THR A 144 2.49 -10.64 -3.05
N ALA A 145 2.66 -10.67 -4.39
CA ALA A 145 3.58 -11.58 -5.05
C ALA A 145 5.02 -11.39 -4.56
N PHE A 146 5.46 -10.13 -4.39
CA PHE A 146 6.76 -9.83 -3.77
C PHE A 146 6.86 -10.37 -2.33
N GLY A 147 5.78 -10.23 -1.54
CA GLY A 147 5.74 -10.77 -0.18
C GLY A 147 5.91 -12.29 -0.12
N GLU A 148 5.13 -13.02 -0.92
CA GLU A 148 5.22 -14.48 -0.99
C GLU A 148 6.59 -14.93 -1.50
N ALA A 149 7.10 -14.30 -2.56
CA ALA A 149 8.43 -14.63 -3.10
C ALA A 149 9.54 -14.44 -2.06
N ILE A 150 9.47 -13.40 -1.22
CA ILE A 150 10.44 -13.17 -0.14
C ILE A 150 10.29 -14.21 0.97
N SER A 151 9.06 -14.68 1.27
CA SER A 151 8.84 -15.71 2.30
C SER A 151 9.36 -17.09 1.92
N GLU A 152 9.38 -17.42 0.62
CA GLU A 152 9.94 -18.68 0.12
C GLU A 152 11.46 -18.67 0.02
N MET A 153 12.08 -17.48 0.02
CA MET A 153 13.52 -17.34 -0.03
C MET A 153 14.17 -17.66 1.33
N PRO A 154 15.25 -18.47 1.35
CA PRO A 154 16.09 -18.60 2.53
C PRO A 154 16.57 -17.25 3.04
N TRP A 155 16.58 -17.07 4.37
CA TRP A 155 16.88 -15.80 5.03
C TRP A 155 18.22 -15.17 4.59
N TYR A 156 19.22 -15.99 4.23
CA TYR A 156 20.52 -15.52 3.75
C TYR A 156 20.46 -14.90 2.35
N LEU A 157 19.56 -15.36 1.47
CA LEU A 157 19.34 -14.75 0.14
C LEU A 157 18.59 -13.42 0.28
N THR A 158 17.60 -13.36 1.16
CA THR A 158 16.89 -12.11 1.50
C THR A 158 17.86 -11.07 2.08
N LEU A 159 18.72 -11.47 3.01
CA LEU A 159 19.77 -10.62 3.57
C LEU A 159 20.77 -10.18 2.49
N GLY A 160 21.20 -11.10 1.61
CA GLY A 160 22.09 -10.80 0.48
C GLY A 160 21.49 -9.77 -0.48
N MET A 161 20.19 -9.85 -0.79
CA MET A 161 19.50 -8.90 -1.64
C MET A 161 19.42 -7.50 -1.00
N ILE A 162 19.12 -7.42 0.30
CA ILE A 162 19.14 -6.16 1.05
C ILE A 162 20.54 -5.53 1.04
N LEU A 163 21.58 -6.32 1.29
CA LEU A 163 22.98 -5.86 1.28
C LEU A 163 23.42 -5.41 -0.12
N MET A 164 23.02 -6.13 -1.18
CA MET A 164 23.26 -5.73 -2.57
C MET A 164 22.62 -4.38 -2.87
N LEU A 165 21.34 -4.19 -2.52
CA LEU A 165 20.63 -2.93 -2.74
C LEU A 165 21.26 -1.78 -1.96
N ALA A 166 21.64 -2.00 -0.70
CA ALA A 166 22.34 -1.02 0.12
C ALA A 166 23.73 -0.66 -0.46
N GLY A 167 24.47 -1.66 -0.94
CA GLY A 167 25.75 -1.48 -1.63
C GLY A 167 25.61 -0.69 -2.92
N LEU A 168 24.60 -1.00 -3.74
CA LEU A 168 24.30 -0.28 -4.98
C LEU A 168 23.89 1.17 -4.71
N TYR A 169 23.06 1.42 -3.69
CA TYR A 169 22.74 2.77 -3.23
C TYR A 169 23.99 3.55 -2.82
N ALA A 170 24.88 2.93 -2.02
CA ALA A 170 26.12 3.56 -1.59
C ALA A 170 27.09 3.83 -2.77
N LEU A 171 27.17 2.91 -3.73
CA LEU A 171 27.99 3.02 -4.93
C LEU A 171 27.51 4.14 -5.85
N LEU A 172 26.19 4.22 -6.11
CA LEU A 172 25.59 5.32 -6.85
C LEU A 172 25.82 6.67 -6.14
N GLY A 173 25.72 6.71 -4.81
CA GLY A 173 26.05 7.89 -4.03
C GLY A 173 27.52 8.33 -4.17
N LYS A 174 28.46 7.38 -4.19
CA LYS A 174 29.88 7.66 -4.45
C LYS A 174 30.14 8.15 -5.88
N MET A 175 29.53 7.50 -6.88
CA MET A 175 29.66 7.91 -8.29
C MET A 175 29.07 9.30 -8.55
N HIS A 176 27.98 9.66 -7.87
CA HIS A 176 27.40 10.99 -7.96
C HIS A 176 28.34 12.07 -7.40
N LYS A 177 28.99 11.81 -6.25
CA LYS A 177 30.02 12.69 -5.69
C LYS A 177 31.25 12.84 -6.59
N PHE A 178 31.59 11.82 -7.37
CA PHE A 178 32.74 11.84 -8.29
C PHE A 178 32.49 12.61 -9.59
N ARG A 179 31.22 12.84 -9.97
CA ARG A 179 30.83 13.55 -11.22
C ARG A 179 30.56 15.04 -11.04
N LEU A 180 30.58 15.57 -9.81
CA LEU A 180 30.51 17.00 -9.54
C LEU A 180 31.84 17.44 -8.91
N PRO A 181 32.82 17.94 -9.70
CA PRO A 181 33.85 18.76 -9.12
C PRO A 181 33.19 20.06 -8.64
N LEU A 182 33.32 20.35 -7.34
CA LEU A 182 33.11 21.69 -6.81
C LEU A 182 34.05 22.68 -7.50
#